data_AF-A0A7W7CYZ7-F1
#
_entry.id   AF-A0A7W7CYZ7-F1
#
_cell.length_a   1.000
_cell.length_b   1.000
_cell.length_c   1.000
_cell.angle_alpha   90.00
_cell.angle_beta   90.00
_cell.angle_gamma   90.00
#
_symmetry.space_group_name_H-M   'P 1'
#
loop_
_entity.id
_entity.type
_entity.pdbx_description
1 polymer ?
#
loop_
_entity_poly.entity_id
_entity_poly.type
_entity_poly.pdbx_seq_one_letter_code
_entity_poly.pdbx_strand_id
1 'polypeptide(L)'
;MTAALQLPSPVIGLSLEVDRRNEPRPDVVVLRKEYRRRTPAPVDGALLVLEVVSPTSRVRDMNAKWKVYAANRVTTYLLVDPLFSDGVVLTEYRLGENGQYDTVTSTSKVFTTDVPYPISIDVPALTALRDEEDDEGDQDPGNS
;
A
#
# COMPACT_ATOMS: atom_id res chain seq x y z
N MET A 1 -12.79 21.49 -24.34
CA MET A 1 -11.34 21.27 -24.18
C MET A 1 -11.08 20.81 -22.75
N THR A 2 -10.83 19.53 -22.54
CA THR A 2 -10.46 19.00 -21.22
C THR A 2 -8.97 19.28 -21.04
N ALA A 3 -8.63 20.20 -20.15
CA ALA A 3 -7.24 20.37 -19.75
C ALA A 3 -6.78 19.05 -19.12
N ALA A 4 -5.74 18.43 -19.68
CA ALA A 4 -5.07 17.32 -19.01
C ALA A 4 -4.59 17.86 -17.65
N LEU A 5 -5.17 17.35 -16.56
CA LEU A 5 -4.68 17.68 -15.23
C LEU A 5 -3.24 17.16 -15.16
N GLN A 6 -2.26 18.05 -15.14
CA GLN A 6 -0.90 17.66 -14.83
C GLN A 6 -0.92 17.04 -13.43
N LEU A 7 -0.82 15.71 -13.35
CA LEU A 7 -0.77 15.02 -12.08
C LEU A 7 0.51 15.49 -11.35
N PRO A 8 0.42 15.86 -10.06
CA PRO A 8 1.61 16.21 -9.30
C PRO A 8 2.56 15.00 -9.29
N SER A 9 3.85 15.24 -9.47
CA SER A 9 4.86 14.18 -9.35
C SER A 9 4.79 13.54 -7.95
N PRO A 10 4.93 12.20 -7.85
CA PRO A 10 4.98 11.54 -6.55
C PRO A 10 6.17 12.04 -5.74
N VAL A 11 5.99 12.11 -4.42
CA VAL A 11 7.09 12.41 -3.47
C VAL A 11 7.66 11.10 -2.99
N ILE A 12 8.94 10.86 -3.27
CA ILE A 12 9.64 9.64 -2.87
C ILE A 12 10.25 9.80 -1.47
N GLY A 13 10.22 8.73 -0.67
CA GLY A 13 10.84 8.70 0.66
C GLY A 13 10.07 9.45 1.75
N LEU A 14 8.77 9.70 1.55
CA LEU A 14 7.92 10.30 2.55
C LEU A 14 7.70 9.33 3.73
N SER A 15 7.65 9.88 4.94
CA SER A 15 7.35 9.14 6.16
C SER A 15 6.17 9.77 6.92
N LEU A 16 5.54 9.00 7.80
CA LEU A 16 4.42 9.45 8.62
C LEU A 16 4.84 9.60 10.09
N GLU A 17 4.47 10.70 10.72
CA GLU A 17 4.72 10.99 12.13
C GLU A 17 3.58 10.41 12.96
N VAL A 18 3.88 9.45 13.84
CA VAL A 18 2.92 8.91 14.82
C VAL A 18 3.28 9.40 16.23
N ASP A 19 4.52 9.15 16.65
CA ASP A 19 5.09 9.67 17.89
C ASP A 19 6.62 9.73 17.79
N ARG A 20 7.31 10.13 18.88
CA ARG A 20 8.77 10.28 18.92
C ARG A 20 9.57 9.00 18.62
N ARG A 21 8.94 7.83 18.68
CA ARG A 21 9.57 6.51 18.48
C ARG A 21 9.01 5.77 17.28
N ASN A 22 8.01 6.32 16.61
CA ASN A 22 7.28 5.62 15.56
C ASN A 22 7.05 6.55 14.36
N GLU A 23 7.74 6.23 13.28
CA GLU A 23 7.68 6.97 12.02
C GLU A 23 7.54 5.98 10.85
N PRO A 24 6.35 5.39 10.64
CA PRO A 24 6.17 4.39 9.60
C PRO A 24 6.39 4.99 8.21
N ARG A 25 6.94 4.16 7.33
CA ARG A 25 7.22 4.47 5.92
C ARG A 25 6.40 3.52 5.06
N PRO A 26 5.18 3.91 4.66
CA PRO A 26 4.38 3.08 3.76
C PRO A 26 4.98 3.10 2.35
N ASP A 27 4.73 2.03 1.58
CA ASP A 27 5.19 1.95 0.19
C ASP A 27 4.46 2.97 -0.69
N VAL A 28 3.14 3.12 -0.46
CA VAL A 28 2.35 4.20 -1.07
C VAL A 28 1.41 4.80 -0.02
N VAL A 29 1.31 6.12 -0.03
CA VAL A 29 0.33 6.85 0.78
C VAL A 29 -0.36 7.93 -0.02
N VAL A 30 -1.67 8.02 0.18
CA VAL A 30 -2.48 9.14 -0.26
C VAL A 30 -2.64 10.10 0.91
N LEU A 31 -2.14 11.33 0.75
CA LEU A 31 -2.19 12.35 1.78
C LEU A 31 -3.21 13.44 1.45
N ARG A 32 -3.76 14.06 2.50
CA ARG A 32 -4.45 15.34 2.36
C ARG A 32 -3.50 16.37 1.74
N LYS A 33 -4.06 17.21 0.86
CA LYS A 33 -3.30 18.14 0.00
C LYS A 33 -2.42 19.11 0.79
N GLU A 34 -2.86 19.52 1.98
CA GLU A 34 -2.12 20.39 2.89
C GLU A 34 -0.79 19.78 3.37
N TYR A 35 -0.65 18.46 3.38
CA TYR A 35 0.56 17.76 3.85
C TYR A 35 1.46 17.25 2.72
N ARG A 36 1.12 17.50 1.44
CA ARG A 36 1.79 16.95 0.25
C ARG A 36 3.31 17.21 0.12
N ARG A 37 3.88 18.11 0.92
CA ARG A 37 5.33 18.45 0.93
C ARG A 37 5.95 18.35 2.33
N ARG A 38 5.20 17.84 3.31
CA ARG A 38 5.67 17.69 4.68
C ARG A 38 6.20 16.26 4.86
N THR A 39 7.41 16.14 5.39
CA THR A 39 7.96 14.87 5.83
C THR A 39 8.69 15.07 7.18
N PRO A 40 8.35 14.30 8.22
CA PRO A 40 7.23 13.36 8.27
C PRO A 40 5.87 14.09 8.23
N ALA A 41 4.91 13.55 7.48
CA ALA A 41 3.52 14.03 7.46
C ALA A 41 2.75 13.47 8.66
N PRO A 42 1.79 14.18 9.25
CA PRO A 42 1.01 13.61 10.35
C PRO A 42 0.21 12.41 9.85
N VAL A 43 0.24 11.30 10.60
CA VAL A 43 -0.39 10.02 10.20
C VAL A 43 -1.91 10.14 9.98
N ASP A 44 -2.60 10.99 10.75
CA ASP A 44 -4.04 11.27 10.57
C ASP A 44 -4.35 12.09 9.30
N GLY A 45 -3.31 12.60 8.64
CA GLY A 45 -3.35 13.18 7.30
C GLY A 45 -3.38 12.15 6.18
N ALA A 46 -3.17 10.86 6.47
CA ALA A 46 -3.25 9.77 5.49
C ALA A 46 -4.71 9.34 5.25
N LEU A 47 -5.14 9.42 3.99
CA LEU A 47 -6.47 8.98 3.53
C LEU A 47 -6.46 7.49 3.16
N LEU A 48 -5.35 7.03 2.60
CA LEU A 48 -5.10 5.65 2.22
C LEU A 48 -3.63 5.33 2.42
N VAL A 49 -3.35 4.18 3.01
CA VAL A 49 -2.02 3.57 3.04
C VAL A 49 -2.08 2.26 2.24
N LEU A 50 -1.03 2.01 1.45
CA LEU A 50 -0.80 0.73 0.79
C LEU A 50 0.57 0.21 1.22
N GLU A 51 0.60 -1.05 1.62
CA GLU A 51 1.81 -1.79 1.97
C GLU A 51 1.91 -3.02 1.08
N VAL A 52 3.13 -3.34 0.66
CA VAL A 52 3.46 -4.56 -0.08
C VAL A 52 4.13 -5.53 0.89
N VAL A 53 3.61 -6.74 0.98
CA VAL A 53 4.23 -7.81 1.78
C VAL A 53 5.56 -8.18 1.12
N SER A 54 6.62 -8.25 1.93
CA SER A 54 7.92 -8.79 1.49
C SER A 54 8.24 -10.10 2.21
N PRO A 55 9.08 -10.98 1.63
CA PRO A 55 9.48 -12.23 2.28
C PRO A 55 10.17 -12.01 3.65
N THR A 56 10.84 -10.87 3.80
CA THR A 56 11.54 -10.49 5.03
C THR A 56 10.64 -9.78 6.04
N SER A 57 9.41 -9.41 5.66
CA SER A 57 8.43 -8.79 6.55
C SER A 57 7.99 -9.79 7.59
N ARG A 58 8.33 -9.56 8.87
CA ARG A 58 7.86 -10.43 9.95
C ARG A 58 6.37 -10.17 10.18
N VAL A 59 5.58 -11.23 10.41
CA VAL A 59 4.15 -11.13 10.79
C VAL A 59 3.93 -10.13 11.93
N ARG A 60 4.86 -10.07 12.89
CA ARG A 60 4.84 -9.10 13.98
C ARG A 60 4.93 -7.65 13.49
N ASP A 61 5.76 -7.38 12.50
CA ASP A 61 6.00 -6.03 11.98
C ASP A 61 4.77 -5.56 11.18
N MET A 62 4.18 -6.46 10.39
CA MET A 62 2.91 -6.20 9.69
C MET A 62 1.77 -5.90 10.68
N ASN A 63 1.63 -6.73 11.73
CA ASN A 63 0.64 -6.50 12.79
C ASN A 63 0.88 -5.21 13.56
N ALA A 64 2.14 -4.76 13.71
CA ALA A 64 2.47 -3.51 14.35
C ALA A 64 2.04 -2.32 13.49
N LYS A 65 2.38 -2.33 12.19
CA LYS A 65 1.96 -1.30 11.21
C LYS A 65 0.45 -1.17 11.15
N TRP A 66 -0.25 -2.30 11.03
CA TRP A 66 -1.71 -2.36 11.04
C TRP A 66 -2.35 -1.65 12.24
N LYS A 67 -1.88 -1.99 13.45
CA LYS A 67 -2.41 -1.39 14.69
C LYS A 67 -2.10 0.09 14.78
N VAL A 68 -0.93 0.51 14.30
CA VAL A 68 -0.53 1.91 14.26
C VAL A 68 -1.47 2.71 13.36
N TYR A 69 -1.76 2.24 12.14
CA TYR A 69 -2.65 2.95 11.23
C TYR A 69 -4.10 2.99 11.75
N ALA A 70 -4.61 1.88 12.29
CA ALA A 70 -5.95 1.83 12.89
C ALA A 70 -6.09 2.79 14.08
N ALA A 71 -5.12 2.77 15.01
CA ALA A 71 -5.12 3.65 16.18
C ALA A 71 -5.07 5.15 15.80
N ASN A 72 -4.47 5.46 14.65
CA ASN A 72 -4.36 6.81 14.12
C ASN A 72 -5.43 7.16 13.07
N ARG A 73 -6.50 6.37 13.01
CA ARG A 73 -7.71 6.65 12.22
C ARG A 73 -7.51 6.72 10.70
N VAL A 74 -6.49 6.04 10.17
CA VAL A 74 -6.32 5.91 8.72
C VAL A 74 -7.47 5.03 8.19
N THR A 75 -8.35 5.61 7.37
CA THR A 75 -9.63 4.97 7.02
C THR A 75 -9.51 3.82 6.01
N THR A 76 -8.47 3.84 5.17
CA THR A 76 -8.25 2.86 4.10
C THR A 76 -6.86 2.26 4.22
N TYR A 77 -6.79 0.93 4.25
CA TYR A 77 -5.53 0.20 4.24
C TYR A 77 -5.58 -0.86 3.15
N LEU A 78 -4.69 -0.77 2.17
CA LEU A 78 -4.52 -1.77 1.12
C LEU A 78 -3.28 -2.61 1.42
N LEU A 79 -3.42 -3.93 1.36
CA LEU A 79 -2.31 -4.86 1.46
C LEU A 79 -2.15 -5.60 0.15
N VAL A 80 -0.98 -5.48 -0.47
CA VAL A 80 -0.61 -6.24 -1.67
C VAL A 80 0.30 -7.36 -1.23
N ASP A 81 -0.10 -8.60 -1.44
CA ASP A 81 0.69 -9.78 -1.09
C ASP A 81 1.12 -10.51 -2.38
N PRO A 82 2.40 -10.35 -2.80
CA PRO A 82 2.93 -11.04 -3.97
C PRO A 82 3.39 -12.47 -3.69
N LEU A 83 3.33 -12.95 -2.44
CA LEU A 83 3.96 -14.21 -2.02
C LEU A 83 3.10 -15.45 -2.24
N PHE A 84 1.85 -15.27 -2.68
CA PHE A 84 1.00 -16.39 -3.07
C PHE A 84 1.51 -17.00 -4.38
N SER A 85 1.64 -18.33 -4.41
CA SER A 85 2.07 -19.07 -5.62
C SER A 85 1.19 -18.76 -6.84
N ASP A 86 -0.10 -18.58 -6.61
CA ASP A 86 -1.10 -18.49 -7.67
C ASP A 86 -1.31 -17.06 -8.21
N GLY A 87 -0.49 -16.10 -7.75
CA GLY A 87 -0.54 -14.70 -8.19
C GLY A 87 -0.58 -13.69 -7.05
N VAL A 88 -0.44 -12.41 -7.39
CA VAL A 88 -0.57 -11.32 -6.43
C VAL A 88 -2.01 -11.24 -5.91
N VAL A 89 -2.17 -11.05 -4.60
CA VAL A 89 -3.47 -10.82 -3.94
C VAL A 89 -3.49 -9.41 -3.35
N LEU A 90 -4.52 -8.63 -3.69
CA LEU A 90 -4.79 -7.34 -3.06
C LEU A 90 -5.96 -7.48 -2.09
N THR A 91 -5.75 -7.07 -0.84
CA THR A 91 -6.80 -6.99 0.18
C THR A 91 -7.04 -5.56 0.63
N GLU A 92 -8.29 -5.13 0.57
CA GLU A 92 -8.78 -3.86 1.08
C GLU A 92 -9.33 -4.02 2.48
N TYR A 93 -8.87 -3.16 3.37
CA TYR A 93 -9.35 -3.05 4.73
C TYR A 93 -9.87 -1.64 5.03
N ARG A 94 -10.99 -1.58 5.76
CA ARG A 94 -11.65 -0.35 6.16
C ARG A 94 -11.76 -0.26 7.67
N LEU A 95 -11.48 0.93 8.20
CA LEU A 95 -11.57 1.15 9.63
C LEU A 95 -13.03 1.13 10.07
N GLY A 96 -13.40 0.14 10.87
CA GLY A 96 -14.71 0.03 11.50
C GLY A 96 -14.86 0.96 12.70
N GLU A 97 -16.10 1.12 13.16
CA GLU A 97 -16.44 1.97 14.31
C GLU A 97 -15.80 1.49 15.62
N ASN A 98 -15.47 0.19 15.71
CA ASN A 98 -14.74 -0.43 16.81
C ASN A 98 -13.25 -0.05 16.85
N GLY A 99 -12.76 0.77 15.91
CA GLY A 99 -11.36 1.16 15.80
C GLY A 99 -10.44 0.04 15.31
N GLN A 100 -11.01 -1.02 14.72
CA GLN A 100 -10.29 -2.11 14.06
C GLN A 100 -10.59 -2.09 12.57
N TYR A 101 -9.69 -2.67 11.78
CA TYR A 101 -9.87 -2.83 10.35
C TYR A 101 -10.69 -4.09 10.06
N ASP A 102 -11.70 -3.94 9.20
CA ASP A 102 -12.50 -5.02 8.64
C ASP A 102 -12.09 -5.25 7.18
N THR A 103 -12.04 -6.51 6.75
CA THR A 103 -11.82 -6.88 5.34
C THR A 103 -13.05 -6.53 4.52
N VAL A 104 -12.87 -5.72 3.48
CA VAL A 104 -13.95 -5.38 2.54
C VAL A 104 -13.86 -6.23 1.29
N THR A 105 -12.65 -6.35 0.73
CA THR A 105 -12.40 -7.10 -0.51
C THR A 105 -11.05 -7.79 -0.42
N SER A 106 -10.93 -9.00 -0.96
CA SER A 106 -9.67 -9.66 -1.25
C SER A 106 -9.75 -10.27 -2.65
N THR A 107 -8.81 -9.93 -3.53
CA THR A 107 -8.93 -10.25 -4.97
C THR A 107 -7.57 -10.37 -5.66
N SER A 108 -7.48 -11.27 -6.63
CA SER A 108 -6.40 -11.36 -7.63
C SER A 108 -6.81 -10.77 -9.00
N LYS A 109 -8.02 -10.23 -9.10
CA LYS A 109 -8.56 -9.54 -10.28
C LYS A 109 -8.35 -8.03 -10.16
N VAL A 110 -8.68 -7.28 -11.22
CA VAL A 110 -8.72 -5.80 -11.18
C VAL A 110 -9.50 -5.34 -9.93
N PHE A 111 -8.80 -4.63 -9.06
CA PHE A 111 -9.36 -4.04 -7.85
C PHE A 111 -9.89 -2.65 -8.18
N THR A 112 -11.09 -2.34 -7.69
CA THR A 112 -11.69 -1.00 -7.81
C THR A 112 -12.29 -0.59 -6.47
N THR A 113 -12.19 0.69 -6.14
CA THR A 113 -12.82 1.28 -4.95
C THR A 113 -13.14 2.75 -5.22
N ASP A 114 -14.22 3.26 -4.65
CA ASP A 114 -14.62 4.67 -4.74
C ASP A 114 -14.14 5.52 -3.55
N VAL A 115 -13.44 4.89 -2.59
CA VAL A 115 -12.98 5.54 -1.35
C VAL A 115 -11.47 5.42 -1.22
N PRO A 116 -10.73 6.49 -0.85
CA PRO A 116 -11.22 7.85 -0.56
C PRO A 116 -11.67 8.62 -1.82
N TYR A 117 -11.35 8.09 -2.99
CA TYR A 117 -11.80 8.51 -4.31
C TYR A 117 -11.65 7.32 -5.27
N PRO A 118 -12.19 7.40 -6.50
CA PRO A 118 -12.06 6.32 -7.47
C PRO A 118 -10.60 5.92 -7.72
N ILE A 119 -10.28 4.66 -7.42
CA ILE A 119 -8.97 4.03 -7.63
C ILE A 119 -9.22 2.70 -8.34
N SER A 120 -8.37 2.38 -9.33
CA SER A 120 -8.32 1.09 -9.99
C SER A 120 -6.88 0.58 -9.99
N ILE A 121 -6.70 -0.69 -9.64
CA ILE A 121 -5.40 -1.37 -9.66
C ILE A 121 -5.55 -2.67 -10.46
N ASP A 122 -4.75 -2.81 -11.51
CA ASP A 122 -4.71 -4.02 -12.33
C ASP A 122 -3.84 -5.08 -11.64
N VAL A 123 -4.45 -5.87 -10.75
CA VAL A 123 -3.75 -6.92 -10.00
C VAL A 123 -3.21 -8.03 -10.92
N PRO A 124 -3.91 -8.47 -11.98
CA PRO A 124 -3.34 -9.39 -12.97
C PRO A 124 -2.05 -8.87 -13.61
N ALA A 125 -1.96 -7.57 -13.93
CA ALA A 125 -0.73 -6.99 -14.45
C ALA A 125 0.42 -7.02 -13.43
N LEU A 126 0.13 -6.85 -12.13
CA LEU A 126 1.13 -7.02 -11.07
C LEU A 126 1.62 -8.45 -10.96
N THR A 127 0.74 -9.44 -11.13
CA THR A 127 1.14 -10.86 -11.19
C THR A 127 2.07 -11.13 -12.36
N ALA A 128 1.72 -10.65 -13.57
CA ALA A 128 2.57 -10.84 -14.75
C ALA A 128 3.97 -10.24 -14.55
N LEU A 129 4.06 -9.02 -14.00
CA LEU A 129 5.36 -8.38 -13.70
C LEU A 129 6.20 -9.16 -12.71
N ARG A 130 5.59 -9.69 -11.63
CA ARG A 130 6.29 -10.53 -10.66
C ARG A 130 6.84 -11.80 -11.31
N ASP A 131 6.01 -12.47 -12.11
CA ASP A 131 6.38 -13.75 -12.74
C ASP A 131 7.50 -13.54 -13.78
N GLU A 132 7.51 -12.41 -14.49
CA GLU A 132 8.61 -12.02 -15.39
C GLU A 132 9.94 -11.83 -14.64
N GLU A 133 9.93 -11.20 -13.46
CA GLU A 133 11.13 -11.03 -12.63
C GLU A 133 11.68 -12.37 -12.10
N ASP A 134 10.80 -13.30 -11.73
CA ASP A 134 11.18 -14.63 -11.27
C ASP A 134 11.83 -15.46 -12.42
N ASP A 135 11.29 -15.35 -13.63
CA ASP A 135 11.81 -16.02 -14.84
C ASP A 135 13.18 -15.45 -15.29
N GLU A 136 13.45 -14.16 -15.08
CA GLU A 136 14.77 -13.56 -15.34
C GLU A 136 15.81 -13.99 -14.29
N GLY A 137 15.40 -14.18 -13.03
CA GLY A 137 16.27 -14.63 -11.94
C GLY A 137 16.77 -16.07 -12.08
N ASP A 138 15.98 -16.96 -12.70
CA ASP A 138 16.34 -18.37 -12.93
C ASP A 138 17.27 -18.56 -14.15
N GLN A 139 17.47 -17.52 -14.97
CA GLN A 139 18.30 -17.56 -16.17
C GLN A 139 19.76 -17.13 -15.97
N ASP A 140 20.21 -16.80 -14.75
CA ASP A 140 21.63 -16.50 -14.48
C ASP A 140 22.50 -17.79 -14.55
N PRO A 141 23.32 -17.98 -15.59
CA PRO A 141 24.14 -19.18 -15.74
C PRO A 141 25.41 -19.16 -14.85
N GLY A 142 25.54 -18.19 -13.95
CA GLY A 142 26.73 -17.96 -13.12
C GLY A 142 26.91 -18.86 -11.88
N ASN A 143 26.00 -19.81 -11.60
CA ASN A 143 26.11 -20.68 -10.43
C ASN A 143 25.97 -22.18 -10.77
N SER A 144 26.85 -22.68 -11.64
CA SER A 144 27.09 -24.12 -11.88
C SER A 144 28.58 -24.42 -12.05
#